data_AF-A0A1V4SBV7-F1
#
_entry.id   AF-A0A1V4SBV7-F1
#
_cell.length_a   1.000
_cell.length_b   1.000
_cell.length_c   1.000
_cell.angle_alpha   90.00
_cell.angle_beta   90.00
_cell.angle_gamma   90.00
#
_symmetry.space_group_name_H-M   'P 1'
#
loop_
_entity.id
_entity.type
_entity.pdbx_description
1 polymer ?
#
loop_
_entity_poly.entity_id
_entity_poly.type
_entity_poly.pdbx_seq_one_letter_code
_entity_poly.pdbx_strand_id
1 'polypeptide(L)'
;MKAGRYFIIVILFMGFLILFGNKGLVDYFSLKGKLFAIKATNERMVKENSMLKKKITLLRHDLRYIEKIARNELGMVKKGDIIYKFVE
;
A
#
# COMPACT_ATOMS: atom_id res chain seq x y z
N MET A 1 -6.75 56.23 19.86
CA MET A 1 -5.95 54.99 19.75
C MET A 1 -6.39 54.15 18.54
N LYS A 2 -6.14 54.61 17.30
CA LYS A 2 -6.49 53.84 16.08
C LYS A 2 -5.33 52.94 15.60
N ALA A 3 -4.08 53.37 15.84
CA ALA A 3 -2.86 52.66 15.44
C ALA A 3 -2.73 51.26 16.08
N GLY A 4 -3.07 51.10 17.35
CA GLY A 4 -3.02 49.81 18.04
C GLY A 4 -3.98 48.75 17.45
N ARG A 5 -5.13 49.18 16.94
CA ARG A 5 -6.11 48.27 16.31
C ARG A 5 -5.61 47.71 14.98
N TYR A 6 -4.93 48.54 14.17
CA TYR A 6 -4.31 48.08 12.93
C TYR A 6 -3.15 47.12 13.18
N PHE A 7 -2.38 47.35 14.25
CA PHE A 7 -1.26 46.48 14.62
C PHE A 7 -1.73 45.06 14.98
N ILE A 8 -2.83 44.94 15.72
CA ILE A 8 -3.45 43.65 16.06
C ILE A 8 -3.93 42.92 14.80
N ILE A 9 -4.55 43.64 13.86
CA ILE A 9 -5.03 43.05 12.60
C ILE A 9 -3.86 42.50 11.77
N VAL A 10 -2.74 43.22 11.70
CA VAL A 10 -1.54 42.76 10.98
C VAL A 10 -0.93 41.52 11.63
N ILE A 11 -0.84 41.47 12.96
CA ILE A 11 -0.35 40.29 13.68
C ILE A 11 -1.26 39.09 13.44
N LEU A 12 -2.58 39.28 13.48
CA LEU A 12 -3.55 38.21 13.28
C LEU A 12 -3.50 37.68 11.83
N PHE A 13 -3.35 38.57 10.86
CA PHE A 13 -3.19 38.22 9.45
C PHE A 13 -1.88 37.46 9.20
N MET A 14 -0.79 37.89 9.84
CA MET A 14 0.49 37.21 9.73
C MET A 14 0.47 35.83 10.40
N GLY A 15 -0.17 35.71 11.56
CA GLY A 15 -0.43 34.41 12.21
C GLY A 15 -1.27 33.49 11.34
N PHE A 16 -2.33 34.01 10.71
CA PHE A 16 -3.16 33.24 9.78
C PHE A 16 -2.36 32.76 8.55
N LEU A 17 -1.52 33.62 7.96
CA LEU A 17 -0.63 33.25 6.87
C LEU A 17 0.44 32.23 7.28
N ILE A 18 0.86 32.16 8.54
CA ILE A 18 1.82 31.13 8.98
C ILE A 18 1.11 29.78 9.19
N LEU A 19 -0.12 29.80 9.67
CA LEU A 19 -0.92 28.60 9.91
C LEU A 19 -1.46 27.99 8.60
N PHE A 20 -1.94 28.84 7.69
CA PHE A 20 -2.58 28.47 6.42
C PHE A 20 -1.75 28.78 5.17
N GLY A 21 -0.56 29.37 5.32
CA GLY A 21 0.33 29.62 4.20
C GLY A 21 0.89 28.35 3.59
N ASN A 22 1.40 28.47 2.38
CA ASN A 22 1.99 27.37 1.62
C ASN A 22 3.13 26.72 2.45
N LYS A 23 2.98 25.45 2.86
CA LYS A 23 3.82 24.72 3.84
C LYS A 23 3.54 24.97 5.33
N GLY A 24 2.35 25.47 5.66
CA GLY A 24 1.89 25.63 7.04
C GLY A 24 1.66 24.29 7.75
N LEU A 25 1.16 24.36 8.99
CA LEU A 25 0.98 23.16 9.83
C LEU A 25 0.03 22.13 9.20
N VAL A 26 -1.00 22.58 8.48
CA VAL A 26 -1.98 21.70 7.83
C VAL A 26 -1.32 20.82 6.76
N ASP A 27 -0.43 21.40 5.95
CA ASP A 27 0.31 20.66 4.93
C ASP A 27 1.23 19.62 5.56
N TYR A 28 1.88 19.96 6.69
CA TYR A 28 2.72 19.02 7.42
C TYR A 28 1.92 17.82 7.94
N PHE A 29 0.72 18.03 8.47
CA PHE A 29 -0.15 16.94 8.92
C PHE A 29 -0.61 16.05 7.75
N SER A 30 -1.02 16.64 6.61
CA SER A 30 -1.38 15.87 5.42
C SER A 30 -0.19 15.09 4.87
N LEU A 31 1.00 15.70 4.82
CA LEU A 31 2.22 15.05 4.35
C LEU A 31 2.64 13.90 5.27
N LYS A 32 2.52 14.07 6.59
CA LYS A 32 2.76 12.99 7.57
C LYS A 32 1.78 11.84 7.38
N GLY A 33 0.51 12.12 7.12
CA GLY A 33 -0.49 11.10 6.77
C GLY A 33 -0.15 10.35 5.49
N LYS A 34 0.23 11.08 4.42
CA LYS A 34 0.69 10.48 3.16
C LYS A 34 1.93 9.61 3.35
N LEU A 35 2.91 10.07 4.13
CA LEU A 35 4.12 9.31 4.46
C LEU A 35 3.76 8.00 5.18
N PHE A 36 2.84 8.04 6.14
CA PHE A 36 2.39 6.84 6.83
C PHE A 36 1.72 5.85 5.87
N ALA A 37 0.82 6.32 5.00
CA ALA A 37 0.17 5.50 4.00
C ALA A 37 1.18 4.87 3.03
N ILE A 38 2.13 5.66 2.51
CA ILE A 38 3.18 5.17 1.61
C ILE A 38 4.04 4.11 2.30
N LYS A 39 4.42 4.34 3.56
CA LYS A 39 5.21 3.37 4.34
C LYS A 39 4.45 2.06 4.53
N ALA A 40 3.17 2.13 4.90
CA ALA A 40 2.33 0.95 5.03
C ALA A 40 2.18 0.18 3.71
N THR A 41 2.01 0.88 2.58
CA THR A 41 1.98 0.22 1.26
C THR A 41 3.31 -0.43 0.90
N ASN A 42 4.43 0.23 1.21
CA ASN A 42 5.75 -0.30 0.93
C ASN A 42 6.02 -1.59 1.73
N GLU A 43 5.66 -1.60 3.03
CA GLU A 43 5.78 -2.79 3.86
C GLU A 43 4.94 -3.97 3.33
N ARG A 44 3.73 -3.71 2.82
CA ARG A 44 2.90 -4.74 2.16
C ARG A 44 3.57 -5.25 0.90
N MET A 45 4.05 -4.37 0.01
CA MET A 45 4.73 -4.74 -1.22
C MET A 45 6.01 -5.55 -0.95
N VAL A 46 6.77 -5.22 0.09
CA VAL A 46 7.97 -5.98 0.48
C VAL A 46 7.59 -7.41 0.92
N LYS A 47 6.52 -7.56 1.71
CA LYS A 47 6.01 -8.88 2.12
C LYS A 47 5.53 -9.70 0.93
N GLU A 48 4.75 -9.10 0.04
CA GLU A 48 4.27 -9.75 -1.19
C GLU A 48 5.43 -10.17 -2.09
N ASN A 49 6.40 -9.29 -2.32
CA ASN A 49 7.59 -9.60 -3.10
C ASN A 49 8.39 -10.76 -2.50
N SER A 50 8.53 -10.82 -1.17
CA SER A 50 9.19 -11.94 -0.50
C SER A 50 8.45 -13.26 -0.69
N MET A 51 7.11 -13.25 -0.57
CA MET A 51 6.28 -14.43 -0.80
C MET A 51 6.34 -14.88 -2.27
N LEU A 52 6.25 -13.96 -3.22
CA LEU A 52 6.35 -14.24 -4.65
C LEU A 52 7.73 -14.81 -5.02
N LYS A 53 8.82 -14.24 -4.48
CA LYS A 53 10.17 -14.79 -4.68
C LYS A 53 10.27 -16.23 -4.19
N LYS A 54 9.72 -16.55 -3.02
CA LYS A 54 9.68 -17.93 -2.52
C LYS A 54 8.88 -18.85 -3.45
N LYS A 55 7.70 -18.41 -3.92
CA LYS A 55 6.92 -19.17 -4.90
C LYS A 55 7.70 -19.43 -6.20
N ILE A 56 8.41 -18.43 -6.72
CA ILE A 56 9.25 -18.57 -7.92
C ILE A 56 10.36 -19.60 -7.70
N THR A 57 11.04 -19.56 -6.55
CA THR A 57 12.08 -20.55 -6.22
C THR A 57 11.50 -21.97 -6.19
N LEU A 58 10.33 -22.16 -5.56
CA LEU A 58 9.67 -23.46 -5.52
C LEU A 58 9.24 -23.93 -6.92
N LEU A 59 8.67 -23.05 -7.73
CA LEU A 59 8.30 -23.36 -9.12
C LEU A 59 9.50 -23.69 -10.00
N ARG A 60 10.70 -23.23 -9.67
CA ARG A 60 11.92 -23.51 -10.44
C ARG A 60 12.61 -24.81 -10.04
N HIS A 61 12.55 -25.18 -8.77
CA HIS A 61 13.39 -26.24 -8.22
C HIS A 61 12.60 -27.43 -7.66
N ASP A 62 11.29 -27.32 -7.48
CA ASP A 62 10.46 -28.37 -6.88
C ASP A 62 9.35 -28.83 -7.84
N LEU A 63 9.58 -29.99 -8.47
CA LEU A 63 8.63 -30.60 -9.40
C LEU A 63 7.29 -30.97 -8.73
N ARG A 64 7.28 -31.32 -7.44
CA ARG A 64 6.05 -31.63 -6.70
C ARG A 64 5.23 -30.37 -6.47
N TYR A 65 5.89 -29.25 -6.21
CA TYR A 65 5.22 -27.96 -6.09
C TYR A 65 4.58 -27.55 -7.43
N ILE A 66 5.27 -27.75 -8.54
CA ILE A 66 4.73 -27.51 -9.90
C ILE A 66 3.50 -28.40 -10.14
N GLU A 67 3.57 -29.71 -9.87
CA GLU A 67 2.43 -30.62 -10.06
C GLU A 67 1.23 -30.21 -9.20
N LYS A 68 1.47 -29.79 -7.95
CA LYS A 68 0.41 -29.29 -7.06
C LYS A 68 -0.29 -28.05 -7.65
N ILE A 69 0.47 -27.08 -8.16
CA ILE A 69 -0.09 -25.88 -8.82
C ILE A 69 -0.84 -26.27 -10.09
N ALA A 70 -0.26 -27.14 -10.92
CA ALA A 70 -0.88 -27.62 -12.15
C ALA A 70 -2.24 -28.29 -11.87
N ARG A 71 -2.32 -29.17 -10.87
CA ARG A 71 -3.56 -29.86 -10.51
C ARG A 71 -4.57 -28.95 -9.80
N ASN A 72 -4.14 -28.16 -8.82
CA ASN A 72 -5.05 -27.43 -7.94
C ASN A 72 -5.45 -26.04 -8.47
N GLU A 73 -4.50 -25.30 -9.04
CA GLU A 73 -4.75 -23.93 -9.52
C GLU A 73 -5.13 -23.92 -11.01
N LEU A 74 -4.52 -24.79 -11.81
CA LEU A 74 -4.75 -24.83 -13.26
C LEU A 74 -5.70 -25.95 -13.71
N GLY A 75 -6.11 -26.85 -12.81
CA GLY A 75 -6.99 -27.98 -13.14
C GLY A 75 -6.40 -28.96 -14.16
N MET A 76 -5.08 -28.97 -14.33
CA MET A 76 -4.39 -29.87 -15.26
C MET A 76 -4.44 -31.30 -14.73
N VAL A 77 -4.76 -32.22 -15.64
CA VAL A 77 -4.85 -33.66 -15.38
C VAL A 77 -3.95 -34.41 -16.34
N LYS A 78 -3.38 -35.53 -15.90
CA LYS A 78 -2.59 -36.41 -16.75
C LYS A 78 -3.51 -37.33 -17.55
N LYS A 79 -3.04 -37.80 -18.72
CA LYS A 79 -3.75 -38.85 -19.46
C LYS A 79 -3.93 -40.08 -18.57
N GLY A 80 -5.18 -40.48 -18.35
CA GLY A 80 -5.56 -41.61 -17.47
C GLY A 80 -6.10 -41.20 -16.09
N ASP A 81 -6.10 -39.92 -15.74
CA ASP A 81 -6.69 -39.45 -14.48
C ASP A 81 -8.23 -39.51 -14.52
N ILE A 82 -8.85 -39.95 -13.41
CA ILE A 82 -10.31 -40.01 -13.25
C ILE A 82 -10.78 -38.72 -12.57
N ILE A 83 -11.64 -37.95 -13.23
CA ILE A 83 -12.17 -36.69 -12.71
C ILE A 83 -13.51 -36.95 -12.02
N TYR A 84 -13.57 -36.70 -10.71
CA TYR A 84 -14.83 -36.69 -9.97
C TYR A 84 -15.42 -35.28 -10.05
N LYS A 85 -16.52 -35.14 -10.80
CA LYS A 85 -17.30 -33.90 -10.82
C LYS A 85 -18.55 -34.13 -9.98
N PHE A 86 -18.62 -33.50 -8.82
CA PHE A 86 -19.85 -33.50 -8.02
C PHE A 86 -20.85 -32.61 -8.75
N VAL A 87 -21.92 -33.23 -9.25
CA VAL A 87 -23.08 -32.53 -9.81
C VAL A 87 -24.01 -32.31 -8.62
N GLU A 88 -24.20 -31.04 -8.25
CA GLU A 88 -25.26 -30.64 -7.31
C GLU A 88 -26.57 -30.47 -8.07
#